data_AF-A0A380U950-F1
#
_entry.id   AF-A0A380U950-F1
#
_cell.length_a   1.000
_cell.length_b   1.000
_cell.length_c   1.000
_cell.angle_alpha   90.00
_cell.angle_beta   90.00
_cell.angle_gamma   90.00
#
_symmetry.space_group_name_H-M   'P 1'
#
loop_
_entity.id
_entity.type
_entity.pdbx_description
1 polymer ?
#
loop_
_entity_poly.entity_id
_entity_poly.type
_entity_poly.pdbx_seq_one_letter_code
_entity_poly.pdbx_strand_id
1 'polypeptide(L)'
;MIKQPAYKPLDCNDMVRSIQLCNGVEYLIDEFQREINCKEPNQLYELSYQMQLLKIADNLEELIHRLTYLADKNNKEFYFQHLFAILKSLSTAPNVLIITAYYLDPTKEFKRMVNRNTFDIAMGEIVKKIQFIKPVLQSLSVGRKSGVRNISHYV
;
A
#
# COMPACT_ATOMS: atom_id res chain seq x y z
N MET A 1 -14.42 -29.84 -14.04
CA MET A 1 -13.41 -29.36 -15.00
C MET A 1 -12.40 -28.47 -14.28
N ILE A 2 -11.14 -28.90 -14.16
CA ILE A 2 -10.07 -28.06 -13.65
C ILE A 2 -9.73 -27.04 -14.74
N LYS A 3 -10.07 -25.76 -14.54
CA LYS A 3 -9.70 -24.70 -15.47
C LYS A 3 -8.18 -24.59 -15.50
N GLN A 4 -7.58 -24.83 -16.67
CA GLN A 4 -6.15 -24.60 -16.85
C GLN A 4 -5.81 -23.13 -16.62
N PRO A 5 -4.66 -22.83 -16.00
CA PRO A 5 -4.23 -21.46 -15.80
C PRO A 5 -3.95 -20.78 -17.15
N ALA A 6 -4.28 -19.50 -17.25
CA ALA A 6 -4.06 -18.69 -18.45
C ALA A 6 -2.57 -18.40 -18.69
N TYR A 7 -1.75 -18.45 -17.64
CA TYR A 7 -0.30 -18.28 -17.68
C TYR A 7 0.35 -18.97 -16.47
N LYS A 8 1.70 -19.09 -16.46
CA LYS A 8 2.42 -19.73 -15.34
C LYS A 8 2.18 -18.94 -14.04
N PRO A 9 1.62 -19.56 -12.99
CA PRO A 9 1.39 -18.84 -11.73
C PRO A 9 2.71 -18.33 -11.11
N LEU A 10 2.68 -17.14 -10.51
CA LEU A 10 3.76 -16.62 -9.67
C LEU A 10 3.56 -17.07 -8.21
N ASP A 11 3.49 -18.38 -7.99
CA ASP A 11 3.28 -18.96 -6.67
C ASP A 11 4.62 -19.08 -5.93
N CYS A 12 4.91 -18.09 -5.09
CA CYS A 12 6.14 -18.03 -4.30
C CYS A 12 5.94 -17.22 -3.03
N ASN A 13 6.86 -17.36 -2.07
CA ASN A 13 6.78 -16.71 -0.76
C ASN A 13 6.67 -15.19 -0.85
N ASP A 14 7.37 -14.55 -1.79
CA ASP A 14 7.29 -13.10 -2.00
C ASP A 14 5.89 -12.68 -2.44
N MET A 15 5.25 -13.43 -3.33
CA MET A 15 3.88 -13.16 -3.76
C MET A 15 2.88 -13.34 -2.61
N VAL A 16 3.01 -14.42 -1.83
CA VAL A 16 2.15 -14.68 -0.66
C VAL A 16 2.29 -13.54 0.36
N ARG A 17 3.52 -13.14 0.67
CA ARG A 17 3.80 -12.07 1.62
C ARG A 17 3.32 -10.71 1.09
N SER A 18 3.48 -10.41 -0.20
CA SER A 18 2.93 -9.18 -0.80
C SER A 18 1.41 -9.10 -0.65
N ILE A 19 0.68 -10.20 -0.85
CA ILE A 19 -0.78 -10.23 -0.64
C ILE A 19 -1.13 -10.03 0.84
N GLN A 20 -0.38 -10.64 1.76
CA GLN A 20 -0.56 -10.43 3.21
C GLN A 20 -0.32 -8.97 3.60
N LEU A 21 0.71 -8.33 3.05
CA LEU A 21 1.01 -6.92 3.28
C LEU A 21 -0.11 -6.01 2.79
N CYS A 22 -0.73 -6.28 1.63
CA CYS A 22 -1.92 -5.56 1.19
C CYS A 22 -3.04 -5.61 2.24
N ASN A 23 -3.36 -6.80 2.77
CA ASN A 23 -4.38 -6.93 3.82
C ASN A 23 -3.99 -6.18 5.11
N GLY A 24 -2.71 -6.28 5.50
CA GLY A 24 -2.19 -5.62 6.70
C GLY A 24 -2.25 -4.10 6.60
N VAL A 25 -1.91 -3.52 5.45
CA VAL A 25 -2.00 -2.08 5.22
C VAL A 25 -3.45 -1.61 5.26
N GLU A 26 -4.38 -2.30 4.59
CA GLU A 26 -5.82 -1.99 4.65
C GLU A 26 -6.33 -1.95 6.10
N TYR A 27 -5.98 -2.98 6.89
CA TYR A 27 -6.38 -3.10 8.28
C TYR A 27 -5.80 -1.97 9.15
N LEU A 28 -4.48 -1.73 9.05
CA LEU A 28 -3.82 -0.72 9.89
C LEU A 28 -4.30 0.70 9.58
N ILE A 29 -4.63 1.01 8.32
CA ILE A 29 -5.21 2.31 7.97
C ILE A 29 -6.62 2.46 8.56
N ASP A 30 -7.46 1.43 8.45
CA ASP A 30 -8.80 1.43 9.06
C ASP A 30 -8.74 1.56 10.59
N GLU A 31 -7.82 0.85 11.24
CA GLU A 31 -7.56 0.97 12.69
C GLU A 31 -7.16 2.40 13.07
N PHE A 32 -6.12 2.95 12.42
CA PHE A 32 -5.65 4.30 12.66
C PHE A 32 -6.77 5.34 12.45
N GLN A 33 -7.53 5.24 11.35
CA GLN A 33 -8.64 6.16 11.05
C GLN A 33 -9.74 6.12 12.11
N ARG A 34 -10.03 4.94 12.69
CA ARG A 34 -10.98 4.81 13.80
C ARG A 34 -10.46 5.48 15.07
N GLU A 35 -9.18 5.31 15.37
CA GLU A 35 -8.58 5.89 16.59
C GLU A 35 -8.54 7.42 16.56
N ILE A 36 -8.24 8.01 15.40
CA ILE A 36 -8.22 9.46 15.24
C ILE A 36 -9.60 10.06 14.98
N ASN A 37 -10.65 9.23 14.91
CA ASN A 37 -11.98 9.72 14.65
C ASN A 37 -12.45 10.67 15.78
N CYS A 38 -13.14 11.74 15.40
CA CYS A 38 -13.56 12.81 16.30
C CYS A 38 -12.41 13.50 17.10
N LYS A 39 -11.14 13.25 16.78
CA LYS A 39 -10.01 13.98 17.36
C LYS A 39 -9.80 15.30 16.63
N GLU A 40 -9.52 16.34 17.40
CA GLU A 40 -9.06 17.64 16.90
C GLU A 40 -7.59 17.57 16.48
N PRO A 41 -7.12 18.39 15.52
CA PRO A 41 -5.74 18.33 15.02
C PRO A 41 -4.66 18.44 16.11
N ASN A 42 -4.92 19.20 17.19
CA ASN A 42 -4.00 19.33 18.32
C ASN A 42 -3.90 18.08 19.21
N GLN A 43 -4.86 17.16 19.09
CA GLN A 43 -4.86 15.88 19.80
C GLN A 43 -4.12 14.78 19.04
N LEU A 44 -3.65 15.05 17.82
CA LEU A 44 -2.94 14.07 16.99
C LEU A 44 -1.43 14.01 17.29
N TYR A 45 -0.90 14.93 18.08
CA TYR A 45 0.53 14.97 18.45
C TYR A 45 0.86 13.94 19.52
N GLU A 46 0.70 12.66 19.21
CA GLU A 46 0.99 11.54 20.10
C GLU A 46 1.98 10.56 19.47
N LEU A 47 2.88 10.02 20.30
CA LEU A 47 3.86 9.03 19.88
C LEU A 47 3.18 7.74 19.34
N SER A 48 2.03 7.36 19.90
CA SER A 48 1.18 6.25 19.45
C SER A 48 0.83 6.40 17.96
N TYR A 49 0.28 7.56 17.58
CA TYR A 49 -0.11 7.86 16.21
C TYR A 49 1.10 7.94 15.28
N GLN A 50 2.20 8.54 15.72
CA GLN A 50 3.46 8.52 14.97
C GLN A 50 3.91 7.08 14.68
N MET A 51 3.95 6.20 15.68
CA MET A 51 4.37 4.81 15.52
C MET A 51 3.44 4.03 14.58
N GLN A 52 2.13 4.26 14.64
CA GLN A 52 1.18 3.61 13.74
C GLN A 52 1.42 4.01 12.28
N LEU A 53 1.61 5.30 12.01
CA LEU A 53 1.91 5.78 10.66
C LEU A 53 3.22 5.20 10.11
N LEU A 54 4.26 5.14 10.94
CA LEU A 54 5.54 4.52 10.56
C LEU A 54 5.38 3.02 10.28
N LYS A 55 4.59 2.29 11.09
CA LYS A 55 4.31 0.88 10.86
C LYS A 55 3.57 0.63 9.53
N ILE A 56 2.63 1.50 9.16
CA ILE A 56 1.96 1.43 7.85
C ILE A 56 2.98 1.69 6.73
N ALA A 57 3.84 2.70 6.89
CA ALA A 57 4.88 3.03 5.93
C ALA A 57 5.87 1.87 5.72
N ASP A 58 6.34 1.24 6.80
CA ASP A 58 7.25 0.09 6.76
C ASP A 58 6.63 -1.09 6.00
N ASN A 59 5.34 -1.37 6.21
CA ASN A 59 4.63 -2.41 5.46
C ASN A 59 4.52 -2.09 3.96
N LEU A 60 4.34 -0.82 3.60
CA LEU A 60 4.32 -0.38 2.21
C LEU A 60 5.71 -0.48 1.57
N GLU A 61 6.77 -0.11 2.30
CA GLU A 61 8.16 -0.26 1.86
C GLU A 61 8.52 -1.73 1.65
N GLU A 62 8.14 -2.63 2.58
CA GLU A 62 8.32 -4.07 2.42
C GLU A 62 7.60 -4.58 1.16
N LEU A 63 6.38 -4.09 0.91
CA LEU A 63 5.60 -4.44 -0.27
C LEU A 63 6.31 -3.98 -1.56
N ILE A 64 6.77 -2.73 -1.61
CA ILE A 64 7.52 -2.18 -2.75
C ILE A 64 8.79 -3.00 -3.01
N HIS A 65 9.55 -3.33 -1.96
CA HIS A 65 10.78 -4.10 -2.06
C HIS A 65 10.52 -5.49 -2.68
N ARG A 66 9.51 -6.20 -2.19
CA ARG A 66 9.14 -7.53 -2.70
C ARG A 66 8.63 -7.49 -4.13
N LEU A 67 7.82 -6.50 -4.48
CA LEU A 67 7.32 -6.34 -5.84
C LEU A 67 8.44 -5.99 -6.83
N THR A 68 9.44 -5.22 -6.39
CA THR A 68 10.64 -4.93 -7.19
C THR A 68 11.42 -6.21 -7.46
N TYR A 69 11.64 -7.03 -6.44
CA TYR A 69 12.29 -8.33 -6.59
C TYR A 69 11.52 -9.28 -7.52
N LEU A 70 10.19 -9.34 -7.39
CA LEU A 70 9.35 -10.15 -8.27
C LEU A 70 9.40 -9.69 -9.72
N ALA A 71 9.43 -8.37 -9.98
CA ALA A 71 9.52 -7.80 -11.32
C ALA A 71 10.85 -8.13 -11.98
N ASP A 72 11.96 -7.98 -11.23
CA ASP A 72 13.31 -8.29 -11.70
C ASP A 72 13.47 -9.78 -12.05
N LYS A 73 13.02 -10.67 -11.15
CA LYS A 73 13.08 -12.12 -11.37
C LYS A 73 12.16 -12.64 -12.48
N ASN A 74 11.06 -11.94 -12.77
CA ASN A 74 10.05 -12.37 -13.72
C ASN A 74 9.95 -11.40 -14.90
N ASN A 75 11.09 -11.15 -15.55
CA ASN A 75 11.23 -10.21 -16.67
C ASN A 75 10.57 -10.68 -18.00
N LYS A 76 9.53 -11.52 -17.93
CA LYS A 76 8.65 -11.72 -19.09
C LYS A 76 7.72 -10.53 -19.18
N GLU A 77 7.58 -9.99 -20.39
CA GLU A 77 6.84 -8.77 -20.69
C GLU A 77 5.50 -8.67 -19.95
N PHE A 78 4.70 -9.74 -19.94
CA PHE A 78 3.41 -9.79 -19.25
C PHE A 78 3.52 -9.49 -17.74
N TYR A 79 4.34 -10.24 -16.98
CA TYR A 79 4.45 -10.03 -15.52
C TYR A 79 5.11 -8.70 -15.21
N PHE A 80 6.13 -8.34 -16.00
CA PHE A 80 6.85 -7.09 -15.84
C PHE A 80 5.90 -5.89 -15.99
N GLN A 81 5.06 -5.85 -17.03
CA GLN A 81 4.09 -4.76 -17.23
C GLN A 81 3.15 -4.60 -16.02
N HIS A 82 2.60 -5.70 -15.50
CA HIS A 82 1.70 -5.64 -14.35
C HIS A 82 2.41 -5.21 -13.06
N LEU A 83 3.55 -5.82 -12.74
CA LEU A 83 4.30 -5.51 -11.51
C LEU A 83 4.91 -4.10 -11.55
N PHE A 84 5.41 -3.67 -12.71
CA PHE A 84 5.97 -2.34 -12.89
C PHE A 84 4.90 -1.25 -12.76
N ALA A 85 3.72 -1.46 -13.33
CA ALA A 85 2.62 -0.51 -13.19
C ALA A 85 2.14 -0.38 -11.74
N ILE A 86 2.14 -1.48 -10.98
CA ILE A 86 1.89 -1.47 -9.54
C ILE A 86 2.96 -0.65 -8.81
N LEU A 87 4.25 -0.95 -9.06
CA LEU A 87 5.38 -0.25 -8.43
C LEU A 87 5.32 1.26 -8.67
N LYS A 88 5.04 1.68 -9.91
CA LYS A 88 4.88 3.09 -10.24
C LYS A 88 3.80 3.77 -9.40
N SER A 89 2.64 3.11 -9.23
CA SER A 89 1.53 3.64 -8.44
C SER A 89 1.84 3.75 -6.94
N LEU A 90 2.60 2.77 -6.41
CA LEU A 90 2.86 2.63 -4.97
C LEU A 90 4.11 3.37 -4.48
N SER A 91 5.09 3.63 -5.35
CA SER A 91 6.44 4.12 -4.99
C SER A 91 6.50 5.33 -4.06
N THR A 92 5.51 6.23 -4.11
CA THR A 92 5.47 7.45 -3.28
C THR A 92 4.45 7.37 -2.14
N ALA A 93 3.70 6.27 -2.03
CA ALA A 93 2.67 6.09 -1.01
C ALA A 93 3.22 6.16 0.44
N PRO A 94 4.40 5.59 0.77
CA PRO A 94 4.95 5.71 2.13
C PRO A 94 5.23 7.16 2.56
N ASN A 95 5.62 8.03 1.62
CA ASN A 95 6.10 9.38 1.93
C ASN A 95 5.09 10.21 2.71
N VAL A 96 3.80 10.13 2.37
CA VAL A 96 2.78 10.92 3.08
C VAL A 96 2.66 10.49 4.54
N LEU A 97 2.83 9.20 4.83
CA LEU A 97 2.79 8.66 6.18
C LEU A 97 4.04 9.05 6.96
N ILE A 98 5.24 8.89 6.36
CA ILE A 98 6.53 9.24 6.99
C ILE A 98 6.58 10.74 7.32
N ILE A 99 6.20 11.59 6.36
CA ILE A 99 6.18 13.04 6.55
C ILE A 99 5.17 13.42 7.62
N THR A 100 3.97 12.81 7.62
CA THR A 100 2.96 13.12 8.64
C THR A 100 3.41 12.64 10.01
N ALA A 101 3.97 11.43 10.13
CA ALA A 101 4.53 10.89 11.36
C ALA A 101 5.60 11.81 11.96
N TYR A 102 6.48 12.36 11.12
CA TYR A 102 7.49 13.33 11.55
C TYR A 102 6.87 14.57 12.23
N TYR A 103 5.71 15.05 11.75
CA TYR A 103 5.02 16.20 12.33
C TYR A 103 4.09 15.86 13.51
N LEU A 104 3.72 14.58 13.67
CA LEU A 104 2.97 14.12 14.84
C LEU A 104 3.84 13.91 16.08
N ASP A 105 5.17 13.88 15.92
CA ASP A 105 6.12 13.75 17.02
C ASP A 105 5.92 14.88 18.06
N PRO A 106 5.49 14.56 19.30
CA PRO A 106 5.21 15.55 20.32
C PRO A 106 6.45 16.33 20.78
N THR A 107 7.65 15.78 20.54
CA THR A 107 8.93 16.37 20.96
C THR A 107 9.41 17.47 20.02
N LYS A 108 8.78 17.63 18.85
CA LYS A 108 9.14 18.67 17.88
C LYS A 108 8.69 20.04 18.36
N GLU A 109 9.63 20.99 18.33
CA GLU A 109 9.40 22.39 18.64
C GLU A 109 8.40 23.03 17.66
N PHE A 110 8.58 22.77 16.36
CA PHE A 110 7.73 23.30 15.30
C PHE A 110 6.74 22.23 14.82
N LYS A 111 5.48 22.40 15.19
CA LYS A 111 4.39 21.52 14.79
C LYS A 111 3.70 22.07 13.54
N ARG A 112 3.59 21.24 12.50
CA ARG A 112 2.75 21.56 11.35
C ARG A 112 1.33 21.11 11.67
N MET A 113 0.37 22.03 11.57
CA MET A 113 -1.03 21.65 11.70
C MET A 113 -1.38 20.64 10.61
N VAL A 114 -1.80 19.43 11.01
CA VAL A 114 -2.25 18.41 10.07
C VAL A 114 -3.63 18.80 9.59
N ASN A 115 -3.75 19.14 8.31
CA ASN A 115 -5.05 19.29 7.68
C ASN A 115 -5.67 17.91 7.52
N ARG A 116 -6.63 17.60 8.40
CA ARG A 116 -7.31 16.31 8.43
C ARG A 116 -7.94 15.94 7.08
N ASN A 117 -8.60 16.88 6.41
CA ASN A 117 -9.22 16.61 5.10
C ASN A 117 -8.18 16.19 4.06
N THR A 118 -7.05 16.88 3.99
CA THR A 118 -5.97 16.53 3.06
C THR A 118 -5.35 15.18 3.40
N PHE A 119 -5.18 14.90 4.70
CA PHE A 119 -4.60 13.65 5.16
C PHE A 119 -5.52 12.45 4.92
N ASP A 120 -6.82 12.61 5.19
CA ASP A 120 -7.85 11.60 4.94
C ASP A 120 -7.94 11.26 3.43
N ILE A 121 -7.84 12.27 2.56
CA ILE A 121 -7.77 12.05 1.11
C ILE A 121 -6.54 11.21 0.76
N ALA A 122 -5.36 11.57 1.28
CA ALA A 122 -4.13 10.85 0.97
C ALA A 122 -4.15 9.39 1.47
N MET A 123 -4.67 9.14 2.67
CA MET A 123 -4.89 7.78 3.18
C MET A 123 -5.90 7.01 2.33
N GLY A 124 -6.99 7.66 1.91
CA GLY A 124 -7.97 7.08 1.01
C GLY A 124 -7.37 6.65 -0.33
N GLU A 125 -6.47 7.44 -0.90
CA GLU A 125 -5.74 7.08 -2.12
C GLU A 125 -4.81 5.87 -1.92
N ILE A 126 -4.14 5.76 -0.77
CA ILE A 126 -3.35 4.56 -0.43
C ILE A 126 -4.26 3.33 -0.40
N VAL A 127 -5.40 3.40 0.31
CA VAL A 127 -6.35 2.29 0.41
C VAL A 127 -6.86 1.87 -0.96
N LYS A 128 -7.27 2.82 -1.82
CA LYS A 128 -7.72 2.52 -3.19
C LYS A 128 -6.64 1.81 -4.00
N LYS A 129 -5.39 2.27 -3.91
CA LYS A 129 -4.25 1.61 -4.59
C LYS A 129 -4.08 0.18 -4.10
N ILE A 130 -4.12 -0.06 -2.78
CA ILE A 130 -3.97 -1.41 -2.22
C ILE A 130 -5.13 -2.33 -2.63
N GLN A 131 -6.37 -1.83 -2.55
CA GLN A 131 -7.58 -2.55 -2.98
C GLN A 131 -7.53 -2.93 -4.46
N PHE A 132 -6.89 -2.10 -5.29
CA PHE A 132 -6.64 -2.40 -6.69
C PHE A 132 -5.52 -3.44 -6.87
N ILE A 133 -4.40 -3.29 -6.15
CA ILE A 133 -3.20 -4.13 -6.29
C ILE A 133 -3.48 -5.57 -5.87
N LYS A 134 -4.13 -5.77 -4.73
CA LYS A 134 -4.43 -7.08 -4.14
C LYS A 134 -5.06 -8.08 -5.12
N PRO A 135 -6.18 -7.78 -5.83
CA PRO A 135 -6.76 -8.72 -6.78
C PRO A 135 -5.86 -8.98 -7.99
N VAL A 136 -5.02 -8.01 -8.41
CA VAL A 136 -4.02 -8.25 -9.47
C VAL A 136 -2.99 -9.28 -8.99
N LEU A 137 -2.42 -9.09 -7.79
CA LEU A 137 -1.46 -10.04 -7.21
C LEU A 137 -2.06 -11.43 -7.00
N GLN A 138 -3.30 -11.51 -6.50
CA GLN A 138 -4.04 -12.77 -6.36
C GLN A 138 -4.26 -13.45 -7.71
N SER A 139 -4.47 -12.69 -8.78
CA SER A 139 -4.61 -13.24 -10.11
C SER A 139 -3.29 -13.80 -10.63
N LEU A 140 -2.20 -13.05 -10.44
CA LEU A 140 -0.83 -13.44 -10.80
C LEU A 140 -0.39 -14.71 -10.06
N SER A 141 -0.72 -14.83 -8.78
CA SER A 141 -0.32 -15.97 -7.95
C SER A 141 -0.97 -17.29 -8.37
N VAL A 142 -2.14 -17.26 -9.02
CA VAL A 142 -2.87 -18.47 -9.46
C VAL A 142 -2.91 -18.62 -10.98
N GLY A 143 -2.25 -17.74 -11.74
CA GLY A 143 -2.21 -17.85 -13.20
C GLY A 143 -3.51 -17.47 -13.92
N ARG A 144 -4.37 -16.63 -13.33
CA ARG A 144 -5.66 -16.22 -13.93
C ARG A 144 -5.54 -14.85 -14.59
N LYS A 145 -6.26 -14.59 -15.68
CA LYS A 145 -6.35 -13.22 -16.21
C LYS A 145 -7.01 -12.33 -15.14
N SER A 146 -6.33 -11.27 -14.71
CA SER A 146 -6.94 -10.27 -13.85
C SER A 146 -8.02 -9.59 -14.68
N GLY A 147 -9.28 -9.63 -14.26
CA GLY A 147 -10.39 -8.89 -14.90
C GLY A 147 -10.27 -7.37 -14.75
N VAL A 148 -9.09 -6.89 -14.36
CA VAL A 148 -8.82 -5.53 -13.94
C VAL A 148 -8.45 -4.71 -15.18
N ARG A 149 -9.34 -3.80 -15.56
CA ARG A 149 -9.08 -2.80 -16.62
C ARG A 149 -7.91 -1.91 -16.18
N ASN A 150 -7.04 -1.57 -17.13
CA ASN A 150 -5.76 -0.89 -16.97
C ASN A 150 -5.64 0.09 -15.78
N ILE A 151 -4.49 0.01 -15.10
CA ILE A 151 -4.00 0.96 -14.07
C ILE A 151 -4.01 2.42 -14.56
N SER A 152 -4.03 2.64 -15.89
CA SER A 152 -3.98 3.95 -16.52
C SER A 152 -5.15 4.90 -16.22
N HIS A 153 -6.20 4.43 -15.53
CA HIS A 153 -7.31 5.29 -15.09
C HIS A 153 -7.25 5.74 -13.63
N TYR A 154 -6.24 5.28 -12.87
CA TYR A 154 -6.07 5.59 -11.44
C TYR A 154 -4.79 6.40 -11.16
N VAL A 155 -4.19 7.01 -12.19
CA VAL A 155 -3.03 7.91 -12.11
C VAL A 155 -3.43 9.29 -12.59
#